data_AF-A0A3P3YHT4-F1
#
_entry.id   AF-A0A3P3YHT4-F1
#
_cell.length_a   1.000
_cell.length_b   1.000
_cell.length_c   1.000
_cell.angle_alpha   90.00
_cell.angle_beta   90.00
_cell.angle_gamma   90.00
#
_symmetry.space_group_name_H-M   'P 1'
#
loop_
_entity.id
_entity.type
_entity.pdbx_description
1 polymer ?
#
loop_
_entity_poly.entity_id
_entity_poly.type
_entity_poly.pdbx_seq_one_letter_code
_entity_poly.pdbx_strand_id
1 'polypeptide(L)'
;MLSRCGDVSLSRHVSTSALQRHLRKLPFQVVLSVLLLCDCVSFCVMFWRVTHTWQQVRDYTIVAVVPVAIGALFLIANAAMFVTNAAGAMRHRIWVAVHTFLICMSIVSTTILFVTPTRDAAVVVLGLHAGRIAARLRLQVWAFYEIWRRQRHNVPPEQRNAAGRLGMSYITNRVIVMPWPVGPELDGIVPARIGDIQAYLDANHANAYVVVNGCRNRSFAKGAFHDRVWTQFGIGVDDVPPLADIMAFCHAMSAWINGSPDNVAAIASVGHGRAGLLVSCWLVFKNRGQTAANALRVFCSKRGIAALDTPSQSRYVSYFADLLQGNRNAATVPVALHSVEIRNAPDLPGNMSAAITSGTGTTRWTQCTDRGDTLCIHDAEPLAIDDDFRVTVLAGDIPVCSAALHTAFLDGRNEQVLLGPDLDYPFSDHLEVRIRYQIRSTSAS
;
A
#
# COMPACT_ATOMS: atom_id res chain seq x y z
N MET A 1 32.54 -1.88 2.43
CA MET A 1 32.72 -0.42 2.54
C MET A 1 31.46 0.27 2.03
N LEU A 2 30.52 0.57 2.93
CA LEU A 2 29.36 1.42 2.64
C LEU A 2 29.69 2.79 3.25
N SER A 3 30.10 3.75 2.43
CA SER A 3 30.34 5.10 2.91
C SER A 3 29.01 5.82 3.07
N ARG A 4 28.79 6.26 4.30
CA ARG A 4 27.81 7.26 4.73
C ARG A 4 27.78 8.47 3.80
N CYS A 5 26.57 8.96 3.55
CA CYS A 5 26.27 10.37 3.26
C CYS A 5 24.77 10.56 3.56
N GLY A 6 24.31 11.26 4.58
CA GLY A 6 24.96 11.98 5.67
C GLY A 6 23.91 12.24 6.74
N ASP A 7 24.30 12.14 8.01
CA ASP A 7 23.56 12.69 9.13
C ASP A 7 24.00 14.15 9.33
N VAL A 8 23.12 15.12 9.04
CA VAL A 8 23.07 16.41 9.76
C VAL A 8 21.62 16.91 9.74
N SER A 9 21.04 17.14 10.93
CA SER A 9 19.78 17.85 11.24
C SER A 9 18.45 17.08 11.38
N LEU A 10 18.45 15.96 12.07
CA LEU A 10 17.25 15.47 12.77
C LEU A 10 17.03 16.26 14.06
N SER A 11 16.14 17.25 14.08
CA SER A 11 15.32 17.55 15.29
C SER A 11 14.09 18.46 15.11
N ARG A 12 13.74 18.98 13.91
CA ARG A 12 12.48 19.76 13.75
C ARG A 12 11.58 19.42 12.56
N HIS A 13 12.00 18.58 11.61
CA HIS A 13 11.18 18.30 10.41
C HIS A 13 10.27 17.06 10.48
N VAL A 14 10.52 16.09 11.36
CA VAL A 14 9.77 14.83 11.39
C VAL A 14 8.30 15.02 11.82
N SER A 15 8.03 15.91 12.79
CA SER A 15 6.68 16.22 13.27
C SER A 15 5.76 16.82 12.18
N THR A 16 6.30 17.71 11.34
CA THR A 16 5.53 18.38 10.29
C THR A 16 5.03 17.42 9.21
N SER A 17 5.81 16.37 8.88
CA SER A 17 5.47 15.42 7.82
C SER A 17 4.34 14.44 8.18
N ALA A 18 4.24 14.04 9.46
CA ALA A 18 3.20 13.14 9.94
C ALA A 18 1.86 13.86 10.11
N LEU A 19 1.91 15.11 10.61
CA LEU A 19 0.76 15.99 10.74
C LEU A 19 0.23 16.43 9.36
N GLN A 20 1.12 16.78 8.42
CA GLN A 20 0.77 17.03 7.01
C GLN A 20 0.03 15.84 6.38
N ARG A 21 0.50 14.62 6.63
CA ARG A 21 -0.15 13.39 6.14
C ARG A 21 -1.54 13.23 6.73
N HIS A 22 -1.72 13.45 8.03
CA HIS A 22 -3.03 13.31 8.71
C HIS A 22 -4.06 14.35 8.30
N LEU A 23 -3.68 15.64 8.21
CA LEU A 23 -4.59 16.73 7.83
C LEU A 23 -5.11 16.60 6.38
N ARG A 24 -4.43 15.81 5.56
CA ARG A 24 -4.80 15.54 4.16
C ARG A 24 -5.57 14.22 3.98
N LYS A 25 -5.82 13.46 5.06
CA LYS A 25 -6.63 12.23 4.99
C LYS A 25 -8.13 12.55 4.98
N LEU A 26 -8.90 11.66 4.35
CA LEU A 26 -10.36 11.73 4.28
C LEU A 26 -11.04 11.89 5.66
N PRO A 27 -10.63 11.18 6.74
CA PRO A 27 -11.29 11.30 8.05
C PRO A 27 -11.23 12.71 8.65
N PHE A 28 -10.11 13.41 8.49
CA PHE A 28 -9.98 14.78 9.00
C PHE A 28 -10.89 15.76 8.26
N GLN A 29 -11.03 15.61 6.93
CA GLN A 29 -11.94 16.44 6.14
C GLN A 29 -13.42 16.15 6.45
N VAL A 30 -13.76 14.90 6.80
CA VAL A 30 -15.10 14.53 7.28
C VAL A 30 -15.42 15.23 8.61
N VAL A 31 -14.50 15.22 9.59
CA VAL A 31 -14.69 15.94 10.87
C VAL A 31 -14.96 17.42 10.65
N LEU A 32 -14.20 18.06 9.76
CA LEU A 32 -14.38 19.47 9.43
C LEU A 32 -15.67 19.75 8.64
N SER A 33 -16.23 18.75 7.95
CA SER A 33 -17.52 18.84 7.26
C SER A 33 -18.68 18.75 8.25
N VAL A 34 -18.55 17.89 9.28
CA VAL A 34 -19.50 17.85 10.40
C VAL A 34 -19.51 19.18 11.15
N LEU A 35 -18.34 19.75 11.45
CA LEU A 35 -18.26 21.07 12.07
C LEU A 35 -18.90 22.18 11.22
N LEU A 36 -18.76 22.13 9.89
CA LEU A 36 -19.42 23.07 8.99
C LEU A 36 -20.96 22.92 9.02
N LEU A 37 -21.47 21.70 9.11
CA LEU A 37 -22.91 21.45 9.28
C LEU A 37 -23.41 22.01 10.61
N CYS A 38 -22.69 21.78 11.70
CA CYS A 38 -23.00 22.38 13.00
C CYS A 38 -23.00 23.92 12.93
N ASP A 39 -22.06 24.51 12.18
CA ASP A 39 -22.00 25.96 11.99
C ASP A 39 -23.22 26.50 11.22
N CYS A 40 -23.69 25.77 10.20
CA CYS A 40 -24.91 26.09 9.46
C CYS A 40 -26.16 26.02 10.35
N VAL A 41 -26.26 24.98 11.19
CA VAL A 41 -27.37 24.85 12.16
C VAL A 41 -27.34 26.02 13.15
N SER A 42 -26.16 26.36 13.66
CA SER A 42 -25.98 27.49 14.57
C SER A 42 -26.38 28.84 13.91
N PHE A 43 -26.02 29.03 12.64
CA PHE A 43 -26.46 30.18 11.85
C PHE A 43 -27.99 30.23 11.69
N CYS A 44 -28.65 29.11 11.35
CA CYS A 44 -30.10 29.07 11.22
C CYS A 44 -30.82 29.42 12.53
N VAL A 45 -30.31 28.92 13.66
CA VAL A 45 -30.84 29.25 15.00
C VAL A 45 -30.69 30.74 15.29
N MET A 46 -29.52 31.32 14.99
CA MET A 46 -29.29 32.75 15.18
C MET A 46 -30.18 33.60 14.26
N PHE A 47 -30.27 33.23 12.99
CA PHE A 47 -31.12 33.90 12.00
C PHE A 47 -32.59 33.93 12.44
N TRP A 48 -33.12 32.78 12.86
CA TRP A 48 -34.49 32.65 13.35
C TRP A 48 -34.74 33.58 14.55
N ARG A 49 -33.81 33.59 15.51
CA ARG A 49 -33.94 34.43 16.71
C ARG A 49 -33.89 35.92 16.40
N VAL A 50 -33.00 36.34 15.50
CA VAL A 50 -32.87 37.75 15.07
C VAL A 50 -34.11 38.24 14.34
N THR A 51 -34.80 37.37 13.61
CA THR A 51 -35.95 37.72 12.77
C THR A 51 -37.29 37.62 13.49
N HIS A 52 -37.48 36.62 14.37
CA HIS A 52 -38.81 36.30 14.93
C HIS A 52 -38.95 36.57 16.44
N THR A 53 -37.89 36.44 17.24
CA THR A 53 -38.01 36.42 18.72
C THR A 53 -37.09 37.43 19.42
N TRP A 54 -36.74 38.54 18.75
CA TRP A 54 -35.74 39.50 19.24
C TRP A 54 -36.05 40.09 20.64
N GLN A 55 -37.32 40.28 20.98
CA GLN A 55 -37.74 40.95 22.22
C GLN A 55 -37.70 40.09 23.50
N GLN A 56 -37.48 38.77 23.40
CA GLN A 56 -37.79 37.84 24.50
C GLN A 56 -36.60 37.28 25.30
N VAL A 57 -35.38 37.83 25.18
CA VAL A 57 -34.17 37.02 25.42
C VAL A 57 -33.30 37.50 26.58
N ARG A 58 -33.32 36.77 27.70
CA ARG A 58 -32.24 36.75 28.72
C ARG A 58 -31.22 35.62 28.48
N ASP A 59 -31.50 34.70 27.56
CA ASP A 59 -30.67 33.50 27.28
C ASP A 59 -29.87 33.63 25.97
N TYR A 60 -28.89 34.53 25.95
CA TYR A 60 -27.92 34.70 24.84
C TYR A 60 -26.77 33.70 24.87
N THR A 61 -26.67 32.89 25.94
CA THR A 61 -25.54 31.97 26.18
C THR A 61 -25.35 30.99 25.03
N ILE A 62 -26.42 30.36 24.52
CA ILE A 62 -26.31 29.36 23.44
C ILE A 62 -26.02 30.04 22.08
N VAL A 63 -26.58 31.23 21.85
CA VAL A 63 -26.41 31.99 20.59
C VAL A 63 -25.02 32.59 20.47
N ALA A 64 -24.34 32.87 21.58
CA ALA A 64 -22.98 33.41 21.58
C ALA A 64 -21.91 32.31 21.73
N VAL A 65 -22.10 31.35 22.65
CA VAL A 65 -21.07 30.36 22.98
C VAL A 65 -20.86 29.35 21.86
N VAL A 66 -21.93 28.85 21.23
CA VAL A 66 -21.81 27.82 20.20
C VAL A 66 -21.09 28.33 18.93
N PRO A 67 -21.44 29.49 18.34
CA PRO A 67 -20.68 30.03 17.20
C PRO A 67 -19.23 30.36 17.53
N VAL A 68 -18.94 30.81 18.76
CA VAL A 68 -17.57 31.13 19.21
C VAL A 68 -16.74 29.86 19.37
N ALA A 69 -17.29 28.80 19.99
CA ALA A 69 -16.63 27.52 20.14
C ALA A 69 -16.31 26.88 18.77
N ILE A 70 -17.28 26.87 17.86
CA ILE A 70 -17.08 26.38 16.48
C ILE A 70 -16.00 27.22 15.76
N GLY A 71 -16.04 28.55 15.92
CA GLY A 71 -15.01 29.45 15.39
C GLY A 71 -13.61 29.14 15.91
N ALA A 72 -13.46 28.91 17.22
CA ALA A 72 -12.18 28.56 17.84
C ALA A 72 -11.62 27.23 17.30
N LEU A 73 -12.47 26.22 17.11
CA LEU A 73 -12.08 24.96 16.48
C LEU A 73 -11.59 25.16 15.04
N PHE A 74 -12.25 26.02 14.26
CA PHE A 74 -11.77 26.37 12.91
C PHE A 74 -10.44 27.14 12.93
N LEU A 75 -10.19 28.00 13.92
CA LEU A 75 -8.90 28.67 14.08
C LEU A 75 -7.78 27.67 14.33
N ILE A 76 -7.99 26.70 15.22
CA ILE A 76 -7.02 25.62 15.49
C ILE A 76 -6.75 24.82 14.20
N ALA A 77 -7.80 24.45 13.47
CA ALA A 77 -7.67 23.73 12.20
C ALA A 77 -6.91 24.55 11.15
N ASN A 78 -7.18 25.85 11.03
CA ASN A 78 -6.49 26.73 10.09
C ASN A 78 -5.03 26.97 10.48
N ALA A 79 -4.73 27.11 11.77
CA ALA A 79 -3.36 27.22 12.27
C ALA A 79 -2.55 25.95 11.96
N ALA A 80 -3.14 24.76 12.20
CA ALA A 80 -2.55 23.49 11.83
C ALA A 80 -2.29 23.41 10.32
N MET A 81 -3.23 23.84 9.47
CA MET A 81 -3.04 23.90 8.01
C MET A 81 -1.98 24.92 7.58
N PHE A 82 -1.84 26.05 8.27
CA PHE A 82 -0.85 27.08 7.91
C PHE A 82 0.58 26.65 8.26
N VAL A 83 0.78 26.08 9.46
CA VAL A 83 2.08 25.55 9.91
C VAL A 83 2.53 24.38 9.04
N THR A 84 1.60 23.53 8.64
CA THR A 84 1.92 22.32 7.85
C THR A 84 2.03 22.57 6.36
N ASN A 85 1.47 23.64 5.79
CA ASN A 85 1.40 23.81 4.34
C ASN A 85 2.34 24.91 3.81
N ALA A 86 3.56 24.99 4.36
CA ALA A 86 4.58 25.99 4.01
C ALA A 86 4.96 26.03 2.51
N ALA A 87 4.74 24.94 1.78
CA ALA A 87 5.01 24.81 0.33
C ALA A 87 3.74 24.79 -0.56
N GLY A 88 2.55 25.13 -0.02
CA GLY A 88 1.29 25.08 -0.76
C GLY A 88 1.09 26.23 -1.76
N ALA A 89 0.25 26.01 -2.78
CA ALA A 89 -0.07 27.01 -3.81
C ALA A 89 -0.55 28.34 -3.19
N MET A 90 0.06 29.47 -3.61
CA MET A 90 -0.18 30.82 -3.08
C MET A 90 -1.68 31.18 -2.98
N ARG A 91 -2.49 30.75 -3.95
CA ARG A 91 -3.95 30.97 -3.98
C ARG A 91 -4.69 30.31 -2.81
N HIS A 92 -4.29 29.11 -2.38
CA HIS A 92 -4.94 28.42 -1.24
C HIS A 92 -4.65 29.14 0.08
N ARG A 93 -3.43 29.68 0.25
CA ARG A 93 -3.01 30.41 1.46
C ARG A 93 -3.83 31.68 1.66
N ILE A 94 -4.14 32.39 0.58
CA ILE A 94 -4.99 33.59 0.60
C ILE A 94 -6.39 33.23 1.14
N TRP A 95 -7.01 32.15 0.67
CA TRP A 95 -8.34 31.76 1.13
C TRP A 95 -8.37 31.27 2.57
N VAL A 96 -7.32 30.59 3.04
CA VAL A 96 -7.18 30.24 4.47
C VAL A 96 -7.04 31.51 5.31
N ALA A 97 -6.26 32.50 4.88
CA ALA A 97 -6.12 33.78 5.58
C ALA A 97 -7.43 34.57 5.63
N VAL A 98 -8.16 34.64 4.51
CA VAL A 98 -9.49 35.26 4.43
C VAL A 98 -10.46 34.57 5.40
N HIS A 99 -10.48 33.24 5.42
CA HIS A 99 -11.35 32.50 6.33
C HIS A 99 -10.97 32.75 7.80
N THR A 100 -9.68 32.74 8.15
CA THR A 100 -9.18 33.07 9.50
C THR A 100 -9.59 34.48 9.92
N PHE A 101 -9.45 35.47 9.04
CA PHE A 101 -9.88 36.84 9.31
C PHE A 101 -11.38 36.92 9.62
N LEU A 102 -12.22 36.26 8.81
CA LEU A 102 -13.67 36.21 9.02
C LEU A 102 -14.05 35.50 10.32
N ILE A 103 -13.32 34.46 10.73
CA ILE A 103 -13.53 33.81 12.03
C ILE A 103 -13.20 34.76 13.17
N CYS A 104 -12.05 35.44 13.13
CA CYS A 104 -11.67 36.41 14.15
C CYS A 104 -12.69 37.54 14.28
N MET A 105 -13.11 38.14 13.15
CA MET A 105 -14.13 39.18 13.14
C MET A 105 -15.47 38.65 13.66
N SER A 106 -15.86 37.44 13.27
CA SER A 106 -17.08 36.79 13.77
C SER A 106 -17.03 36.59 15.29
N ILE A 107 -15.94 36.03 15.86
CA ILE A 107 -15.79 35.86 17.31
C ILE A 107 -15.87 37.20 18.03
N VAL A 108 -15.12 38.21 17.59
CA VAL A 108 -15.10 39.55 18.19
C VAL A 108 -16.49 40.17 18.16
N SER A 109 -17.17 40.12 17.01
CA SER A 109 -18.52 40.67 16.86
C SER A 109 -19.55 39.95 17.74
N THR A 110 -19.45 38.61 17.89
CA THR A 110 -20.34 37.84 18.78
C THR A 110 -20.09 38.19 20.25
N THR A 111 -18.83 38.44 20.65
CA THR A 111 -18.50 38.92 22.00
C THR A 111 -19.05 40.32 22.25
N ILE A 112 -18.95 41.23 21.28
CA ILE A 112 -19.52 42.59 21.39
C ILE A 112 -21.05 42.52 21.51
N LEU A 113 -21.71 41.67 20.71
CA LEU A 113 -23.15 41.46 20.79
C LEU A 113 -23.60 40.94 22.16
N PHE A 114 -22.78 40.12 22.82
CA PHE A 114 -23.05 39.62 24.18
C PHE A 114 -23.04 40.76 25.22
N VAL A 115 -22.16 41.75 25.05
CA VAL A 115 -22.08 42.92 25.95
C VAL A 115 -23.12 43.98 25.59
N THR A 116 -23.42 44.13 24.30
CA THR A 116 -24.32 45.16 23.76
C THR A 116 -25.34 44.53 22.80
N PRO A 117 -26.46 43.99 23.31
CA PRO A 117 -27.44 43.27 22.51
C PRO A 117 -28.34 44.23 21.70
N THR A 118 -27.81 44.79 20.61
CA THR A 118 -28.56 45.60 19.65
C THR A 118 -28.87 44.81 18.38
N ARG A 119 -30.02 45.12 17.75
CA ARG A 119 -30.48 44.41 16.56
C ARG A 119 -29.50 44.60 15.39
N ASP A 120 -28.95 45.81 15.27
CA ASP A 120 -27.99 46.16 14.23
C ASP A 120 -26.68 45.38 14.40
N ALA A 121 -26.19 45.23 15.64
CA ALA A 121 -25.02 44.39 15.92
C ALA A 121 -25.29 42.91 15.57
N ALA A 122 -26.50 42.41 15.83
CA ALA A 122 -26.84 41.02 15.50
C ALA A 122 -26.88 40.74 14.00
N VAL A 123 -27.34 41.72 13.19
CA VAL A 123 -27.30 41.63 11.73
C VAL A 123 -25.85 41.59 11.21
N VAL A 124 -24.95 42.38 11.81
CA VAL A 124 -23.53 42.36 11.48
C VAL A 124 -22.89 41.01 11.82
N VAL A 125 -23.17 40.46 13.00
CA VAL A 125 -22.68 39.13 13.40
C VAL A 125 -23.18 38.05 12.43
N LEU A 126 -24.45 38.10 12.06
CA LEU A 126 -25.06 37.18 11.11
C LEU A 126 -24.37 37.25 9.74
N GLY A 127 -24.05 38.45 9.25
CA GLY A 127 -23.31 38.64 8.00
C GLY A 127 -21.89 38.05 8.05
N LEU A 128 -21.15 38.28 9.14
CA LEU A 128 -19.83 37.69 9.36
C LEU A 128 -19.89 36.16 9.50
N HIS A 129 -20.95 35.64 10.12
CA HIS A 129 -21.21 34.20 10.25
C HIS A 129 -21.51 33.56 8.89
N ALA A 130 -22.35 34.18 8.06
CA ALA A 130 -22.57 33.73 6.68
C ALA A 130 -21.27 33.75 5.87
N GLY A 131 -20.48 34.82 6.00
CA GLY A 131 -19.19 34.97 5.34
C GLY A 131 -18.18 33.88 5.72
N ARG A 132 -18.06 33.55 7.02
CA ARG A 132 -17.14 32.47 7.45
C ARG A 132 -17.60 31.09 6.96
N ILE A 133 -18.91 30.82 6.95
CA ILE A 133 -19.46 29.57 6.41
C ILE A 133 -19.15 29.44 4.91
N ALA A 134 -19.38 30.49 4.13
CA ALA A 134 -19.09 30.50 2.69
C ALA A 134 -17.59 30.30 2.40
N ALA A 135 -16.73 30.98 3.16
CA ALA A 135 -15.28 30.81 3.06
C ALA A 135 -14.83 29.38 3.41
N ARG A 136 -15.44 28.77 4.43
CA ARG A 136 -15.17 27.38 4.82
C ARG A 136 -15.64 26.39 3.76
N LEU A 137 -16.85 26.56 3.25
CA LEU A 137 -17.42 25.70 2.21
C LEU A 137 -16.51 25.68 0.98
N ARG A 138 -16.00 26.85 0.56
CA ARG A 138 -15.03 26.95 -0.53
C ARG A 138 -13.75 26.14 -0.27
N LEU A 139 -13.17 26.26 0.92
CA LEU A 139 -11.98 25.50 1.30
C LEU A 139 -12.26 23.98 1.32
N GLN A 140 -13.45 23.57 1.76
CA GLN A 140 -13.87 22.18 1.76
C GLN A 140 -14.03 21.62 0.34
N VAL A 141 -14.74 22.34 -0.53
CA VAL A 141 -14.90 21.95 -1.94
C VAL A 141 -13.54 21.81 -2.62
N TRP A 142 -12.61 22.75 -2.36
CA TRP A 142 -11.25 22.65 -2.88
C TRP A 142 -10.49 21.42 -2.34
N ALA A 143 -10.59 21.12 -1.05
CA ALA A 143 -9.93 19.98 -0.43
C ALA A 143 -10.46 18.64 -1.00
N PHE A 144 -11.78 18.50 -1.13
CA PHE A 144 -12.39 17.33 -1.77
C PHE A 144 -12.02 17.23 -3.26
N TYR A 145 -12.03 18.36 -3.98
CA TYR A 145 -11.55 18.40 -5.36
C TYR A 145 -10.10 17.96 -5.48
N GLU A 146 -9.22 18.38 -4.56
CA GLU A 146 -7.81 17.98 -4.57
C GLU A 146 -7.63 16.48 -4.29
N ILE A 147 -8.35 15.93 -3.31
CA ILE A 147 -8.36 14.49 -3.00
C ILE A 147 -8.85 13.68 -4.21
N TRP A 148 -9.99 14.08 -4.78
CA TRP A 148 -10.55 13.46 -5.96
C TRP A 148 -9.62 13.56 -7.18
N ARG A 149 -9.02 14.74 -7.39
CA ARG A 149 -8.08 14.99 -8.49
C ARG A 149 -6.87 14.06 -8.35
N ARG A 150 -6.31 13.92 -7.15
CA ARG A 150 -5.18 13.00 -6.91
C ARG A 150 -5.58 11.55 -7.14
N GLN A 151 -6.77 11.12 -6.71
CA GLN A 151 -7.26 9.78 -6.99
C GLN A 151 -7.48 9.52 -8.50
N ARG A 152 -7.99 10.51 -9.25
CA ARG A 152 -8.29 10.36 -10.68
C ARG A 152 -7.08 10.54 -11.61
N HIS A 153 -6.08 11.31 -11.19
CA HIS A 153 -4.82 11.50 -11.91
C HIS A 153 -3.76 10.42 -11.60
N ASN A 154 -3.97 9.59 -10.58
CA ASN A 154 -3.11 8.45 -10.29
C ASN A 154 -3.47 7.16 -11.04
N VAL A 155 -4.53 7.17 -11.87
CA VAL A 155 -4.85 6.07 -12.78
C VAL A 155 -4.00 6.24 -14.05
N PRO A 156 -3.04 5.34 -14.34
CA PRO A 156 -2.20 5.43 -15.52
C PRO A 156 -3.05 5.59 -16.79
N PRO A 157 -2.61 6.36 -17.81
CA PRO A 157 -3.35 6.53 -19.07
C PRO A 157 -3.74 5.19 -19.71
N GLU A 158 -2.88 4.18 -19.53
CA GLU A 158 -3.09 2.80 -20.02
C GLU A 158 -4.29 2.10 -19.38
N GLN A 159 -4.74 2.50 -18.19
CA GLN A 159 -5.92 1.94 -17.55
C GLN A 159 -7.23 2.58 -18.03
N ARG A 160 -7.17 3.61 -18.91
CA ARG A 160 -8.36 4.27 -19.47
C ARG A 160 -8.79 3.69 -20.83
N ASN A 161 -7.96 2.87 -21.46
CA ASN A 161 -8.25 2.25 -22.75
C ASN A 161 -9.14 1.00 -22.58
N ALA A 162 -9.53 0.36 -23.70
CA ALA A 162 -10.37 -0.83 -23.69
C ALA A 162 -9.79 -1.98 -22.83
N ALA A 163 -8.47 -2.18 -22.86
CA ALA A 163 -7.79 -3.15 -22.00
C ALA A 163 -7.92 -2.78 -20.51
N GLY A 164 -7.72 -1.51 -20.16
CA GLY A 164 -7.86 -0.99 -18.82
C GLY A 164 -9.27 -1.16 -18.23
N ARG A 165 -10.31 -1.04 -19.07
CA ARG A 165 -11.70 -1.33 -18.67
C ARG A 165 -11.92 -2.79 -18.26
N LEU A 166 -11.10 -3.71 -18.78
CA LEU A 166 -11.08 -5.14 -18.42
C LEU A 166 -10.06 -5.44 -17.30
N GLY A 167 -9.46 -4.42 -16.69
CA GLY A 167 -8.42 -4.56 -15.67
C GLY A 167 -7.04 -4.98 -16.21
N MET A 168 -6.88 -5.06 -17.54
CA MET A 168 -5.64 -5.45 -18.18
C MET A 168 -4.67 -4.27 -18.28
N SER A 169 -3.36 -4.57 -18.28
CA SER A 169 -2.33 -3.55 -18.48
C SER A 169 -1.17 -4.10 -19.30
N TYR A 170 -0.75 -3.32 -20.30
CA TYR A 170 0.44 -3.61 -21.09
C TYR A 170 1.67 -3.15 -20.31
N ILE A 171 2.42 -4.09 -19.73
CA ILE A 171 3.69 -3.77 -19.08
C ILE A 171 4.74 -3.41 -20.13
N THR A 172 4.69 -4.11 -21.26
CA THR A 172 5.36 -3.76 -22.51
C THR A 172 4.36 -3.89 -23.65
N ASN A 173 4.74 -3.49 -24.87
CA ASN A 173 3.88 -3.64 -26.05
C ASN A 173 3.43 -5.10 -26.32
N ARG A 174 4.14 -6.10 -25.76
CA ARG A 174 3.91 -7.53 -26.00
C ARG A 174 3.70 -8.36 -24.74
N VAL A 175 3.61 -7.71 -23.57
CA VAL A 175 3.39 -8.40 -22.28
C VAL A 175 2.25 -7.72 -21.55
N ILE A 176 1.16 -8.46 -21.39
CA ILE A 176 -0.08 -8.03 -20.76
C ILE A 176 -0.18 -8.71 -19.40
N VAL A 177 -0.62 -7.97 -18.40
CA VAL A 177 -1.05 -8.51 -17.12
C VAL A 177 -2.55 -8.32 -17.02
N MET A 178 -3.26 -9.40 -16.71
CA MET A 178 -4.70 -9.39 -16.57
C MET A 178 -5.13 -9.96 -15.22
N PRO A 179 -6.25 -9.48 -14.65
CA PRO A 179 -6.82 -10.10 -13.47
C PRO A 179 -7.22 -11.54 -13.79
N TRP A 180 -7.27 -12.39 -12.78
CA TRP A 180 -7.94 -13.68 -12.91
C TRP A 180 -9.39 -13.44 -13.35
N PRO A 181 -9.83 -14.01 -14.48
CA PRO A 181 -11.17 -13.78 -14.95
C PRO A 181 -12.17 -14.44 -14.03
N VAL A 182 -13.30 -13.77 -13.84
CA VAL A 182 -14.37 -14.27 -13.01
C VAL A 182 -15.26 -15.20 -13.85
N GLY A 183 -15.72 -16.29 -13.22
CA GLY A 183 -16.68 -17.21 -13.84
C GLY A 183 -18.05 -16.55 -14.06
N PRO A 184 -18.95 -17.23 -14.80
CA PRO A 184 -20.26 -16.68 -15.16
C PRO A 184 -21.17 -16.35 -13.97
N GLU A 185 -20.88 -16.88 -12.78
CA GLU A 185 -21.65 -16.68 -11.54
C GLU A 185 -21.65 -15.24 -11.02
N LEU A 186 -20.68 -14.41 -11.41
CA LEU A 186 -20.57 -13.00 -11.00
C LEU A 186 -20.71 -12.04 -12.21
N ASP A 187 -21.42 -12.49 -13.24
CA ASP A 187 -21.73 -11.71 -14.44
C ASP A 187 -22.45 -10.39 -14.06
N GLY A 188 -21.91 -9.27 -14.56
CA GLY A 188 -22.46 -7.92 -14.34
C GLY A 188 -21.90 -7.17 -13.11
N ILE A 189 -21.12 -7.83 -12.24
CA ILE A 189 -20.58 -7.22 -11.01
C ILE A 189 -19.09 -6.89 -11.14
N VAL A 190 -18.31 -7.73 -11.84
CA VAL A 190 -16.86 -7.57 -11.98
C VAL A 190 -16.46 -7.37 -13.45
N PRO A 191 -15.62 -6.38 -13.79
CA PRO A 191 -15.26 -6.04 -15.17
C PRO A 191 -14.39 -7.08 -15.92
N ALA A 192 -14.00 -8.19 -15.30
CA ALA A 192 -13.03 -9.16 -15.84
C ALA A 192 -13.70 -10.47 -16.29
N ARG A 193 -14.65 -10.40 -17.24
CA ARG A 193 -15.28 -11.61 -17.80
C ARG A 193 -14.30 -12.32 -18.73
N ILE A 194 -14.24 -13.65 -18.64
CA ILE A 194 -13.35 -14.45 -19.50
C ILE A 194 -13.65 -14.24 -20.99
N GLY A 195 -14.93 -14.17 -21.36
CA GLY A 195 -15.36 -13.95 -22.74
C GLY A 195 -14.94 -12.59 -23.28
N ASP A 196 -15.05 -11.53 -22.47
CA ASP A 196 -14.66 -10.17 -22.89
C ASP A 196 -13.13 -10.05 -23.05
N ILE A 197 -12.38 -10.68 -22.14
CA ILE A 197 -10.91 -10.75 -22.23
C ILE A 197 -10.49 -11.54 -23.47
N GLN A 198 -11.09 -12.71 -23.70
CA GLN A 198 -10.80 -13.52 -24.88
C GLN A 198 -11.16 -12.77 -26.17
N ALA A 199 -12.35 -12.16 -26.26
CA ALA A 199 -12.76 -11.36 -27.41
C ALA A 199 -11.80 -10.18 -27.66
N TYR A 200 -11.32 -9.51 -26.60
CA TYR A 200 -10.31 -8.47 -26.73
C TYR A 200 -9.00 -9.02 -27.28
N LEU A 201 -8.50 -10.14 -26.75
CA LEU A 201 -7.27 -10.77 -27.22
C LEU A 201 -7.39 -11.27 -28.67
N ASP A 202 -8.52 -11.86 -29.03
CA ASP A 202 -8.80 -12.32 -30.40
C ASP A 202 -8.88 -11.14 -31.38
N ALA A 203 -9.49 -10.01 -30.98
CA ALA A 203 -9.60 -8.83 -31.84
C ALA A 203 -8.27 -8.08 -32.03
N ASN A 204 -7.37 -8.10 -31.04
CA ASN A 204 -6.14 -7.31 -31.06
C ASN A 204 -4.87 -8.14 -31.35
N HIS A 205 -4.89 -9.45 -31.07
CA HIS A 205 -3.74 -10.36 -31.14
C HIS A 205 -4.12 -11.73 -31.70
N ALA A 206 -4.98 -11.75 -32.73
CA ALA A 206 -5.53 -12.96 -33.33
C ALA A 206 -4.43 -14.02 -33.59
N ASN A 207 -4.62 -15.23 -33.04
CA ASN A 207 -3.68 -16.37 -33.17
C ASN A 207 -2.22 -16.11 -32.70
N ALA A 208 -1.93 -14.95 -32.13
CA ALA A 208 -0.57 -14.53 -31.76
C ALA A 208 -0.44 -14.27 -30.25
N TYR A 209 -1.33 -14.83 -29.42
CA TYR A 209 -1.23 -14.70 -27.97
C TYR A 209 -1.16 -16.05 -27.25
N VAL A 210 -0.49 -16.06 -26.10
CA VAL A 210 -0.53 -17.13 -25.11
C VAL A 210 -0.96 -16.58 -23.76
N VAL A 211 -1.74 -17.36 -23.00
CA VAL A 211 -2.12 -17.03 -21.64
C VAL A 211 -1.25 -17.81 -20.67
N VAL A 212 -0.63 -17.13 -19.71
CA VAL A 212 0.10 -17.76 -18.62
C VAL A 212 -0.77 -17.74 -17.37
N ASN A 213 -1.08 -18.92 -16.85
CA ASN A 213 -1.74 -19.09 -15.57
C ASN A 213 -0.72 -18.87 -14.44
N GLY A 214 -0.80 -17.72 -13.77
CA GLY A 214 0.02 -17.41 -12.60
C GLY A 214 -0.47 -18.04 -11.28
N CYS A 215 -1.59 -18.76 -11.28
CA CYS A 215 -2.22 -19.33 -10.09
C CYS A 215 -2.15 -20.86 -10.09
N ARG A 216 -1.31 -21.47 -9.24
CA ARG A 216 -1.18 -22.94 -9.15
C ARG A 216 -2.48 -23.65 -8.78
N ASN A 217 -3.24 -23.05 -7.87
CA ASN A 217 -4.48 -23.60 -7.31
C ASN A 217 -5.73 -23.28 -8.13
N ARG A 218 -5.58 -22.73 -9.33
CA ARG A 218 -6.71 -22.40 -10.21
C ARG A 218 -6.42 -22.89 -11.61
N SER A 219 -7.46 -23.27 -12.33
CA SER A 219 -7.36 -23.73 -13.72
C SER A 219 -8.44 -23.08 -14.57
N PHE A 220 -8.12 -22.89 -15.84
CA PHE A 220 -9.10 -22.48 -16.83
C PHE A 220 -9.93 -23.68 -17.29
N ALA A 221 -11.17 -23.42 -17.71
CA ALA A 221 -11.99 -24.43 -18.36
C ALA A 221 -11.37 -24.84 -19.70
N LYS A 222 -11.63 -26.08 -20.13
CA LYS A 222 -11.21 -26.58 -21.45
C LYS A 222 -11.78 -25.69 -22.55
N GLY A 223 -10.97 -25.39 -23.57
CA GLY A 223 -11.34 -24.52 -24.69
C GLY A 223 -11.20 -23.02 -24.41
N ALA A 224 -10.96 -22.61 -23.16
CA ALA A 224 -10.67 -21.21 -22.85
C ALA A 224 -9.41 -20.76 -23.59
N PHE A 225 -9.46 -19.57 -24.18
CA PHE A 225 -8.34 -19.00 -24.94
C PHE A 225 -7.81 -19.90 -26.06
N HIS A 226 -8.68 -20.74 -26.65
CA HIS A 226 -8.32 -21.71 -27.70
C HIS A 226 -7.24 -22.69 -27.24
N ASP A 227 -7.28 -23.09 -25.97
CA ASP A 227 -6.32 -24.00 -25.33
C ASP A 227 -4.85 -23.50 -25.33
N ARG A 228 -4.62 -22.21 -25.60
CA ARG A 228 -3.29 -21.55 -25.56
C ARG A 228 -2.95 -21.08 -24.14
N VAL A 229 -3.01 -21.99 -23.17
CA VAL A 229 -2.79 -21.69 -21.75
C VAL A 229 -1.60 -22.47 -21.20
N TRP A 230 -0.61 -21.77 -20.65
CA TRP A 230 0.49 -22.36 -19.88
C TRP A 230 0.11 -22.46 -18.41
N THR A 231 0.20 -23.67 -17.85
CA THR A 231 -0.19 -23.97 -16.46
C THR A 231 1.00 -24.30 -15.56
N GLN A 232 2.16 -24.63 -16.16
CA GLN A 232 3.37 -25.08 -15.46
C GLN A 232 4.07 -23.98 -14.62
N PHE A 233 3.71 -22.71 -14.80
CA PHE A 233 4.33 -21.57 -14.12
C PHE A 233 3.46 -20.98 -12.99
N GLY A 234 2.45 -21.72 -12.54
CA GLY A 234 1.54 -21.27 -11.50
C GLY A 234 2.22 -21.17 -10.12
N ILE A 235 1.95 -20.07 -9.42
CA ILE A 235 2.45 -19.79 -8.06
C ILE A 235 1.30 -19.91 -7.05
N GLY A 236 1.57 -20.49 -5.87
CA GLY A 236 0.65 -20.54 -4.73
C GLY A 236 0.29 -19.16 -4.18
N VAL A 237 -0.74 -19.07 -3.33
CA VAL A 237 -1.26 -17.77 -2.83
C VAL A 237 -0.22 -17.01 -2.01
N ASP A 238 0.47 -17.71 -1.10
CA ASP A 238 1.52 -17.15 -0.24
C ASP A 238 2.89 -17.74 -0.56
N ASP A 239 3.11 -18.10 -1.82
CA ASP A 239 4.31 -18.81 -2.26
C ASP A 239 5.20 -17.92 -3.14
N VAL A 240 6.46 -18.31 -3.24
CA VAL A 240 7.41 -17.80 -4.22
C VAL A 240 7.94 -19.00 -5.00
N PRO A 241 7.98 -18.93 -6.34
CA PRO A 241 8.47 -20.05 -7.13
C PRO A 241 9.99 -20.23 -6.92
N PRO A 242 10.48 -21.48 -7.00
CA PRO A 242 11.90 -21.75 -7.04
C PRO A 242 12.62 -20.92 -8.09
N LEU A 243 13.86 -20.50 -7.81
CA LEU A 243 14.63 -19.66 -8.75
C LEU A 243 14.84 -20.37 -10.11
N ALA A 244 14.92 -21.71 -10.10
CA ALA A 244 14.97 -22.54 -11.31
C ALA A 244 13.67 -22.45 -12.14
N ASP A 245 12.51 -22.44 -11.49
CA ASP A 245 11.21 -22.30 -12.16
C ASP A 245 11.03 -20.90 -12.76
N ILE A 246 11.53 -19.86 -12.06
CA ILE A 246 11.58 -18.50 -12.60
C ILE A 246 12.46 -18.45 -13.86
N MET A 247 13.62 -19.11 -13.83
CA MET A 247 14.52 -19.20 -14.99
C MET A 247 13.84 -19.91 -16.17
N ALA A 248 13.19 -21.05 -15.92
CA ALA A 248 12.44 -21.79 -16.92
C ALA A 248 11.31 -20.95 -17.54
N PHE A 249 10.55 -20.21 -16.70
CA PHE A 249 9.55 -19.26 -17.15
C PHE A 249 10.17 -18.19 -18.07
N CYS A 250 11.29 -17.59 -17.67
CA CYS A 250 11.95 -16.53 -18.44
C CYS A 250 12.43 -17.03 -19.81
N HIS A 251 12.96 -18.25 -19.89
CA HIS A 251 13.32 -18.90 -21.16
C HIS A 251 12.11 -19.14 -22.05
N ALA A 252 11.05 -19.77 -21.52
CA ALA A 252 9.83 -20.05 -22.29
C ALA A 252 9.16 -18.76 -22.79
N MET A 253 9.04 -17.76 -21.92
CA MET A 253 8.49 -16.44 -22.23
C MET A 253 9.32 -15.74 -23.32
N SER A 254 10.65 -15.77 -23.22
CA SER A 254 11.52 -15.14 -24.21
C SER A 254 11.48 -15.88 -25.56
N ALA A 255 11.42 -17.22 -25.55
CA ALA A 255 11.28 -18.01 -26.76
C ALA A 255 9.96 -17.68 -27.48
N TRP A 256 8.85 -17.60 -26.75
CA TRP A 256 7.55 -17.20 -27.31
C TRP A 256 7.57 -15.80 -27.91
N ILE A 257 8.02 -14.80 -27.13
CA ILE A 257 8.04 -13.39 -27.56
C ILE A 257 9.02 -13.16 -28.72
N ASN A 258 10.09 -13.94 -28.84
CA ASN A 258 11.05 -13.83 -29.93
C ASN A 258 10.68 -14.69 -31.16
N GLY A 259 9.75 -15.63 -31.02
CA GLY A 259 9.30 -16.48 -32.12
C GLY A 259 8.57 -15.72 -33.24
N SER A 260 7.87 -14.63 -32.90
CA SER A 260 7.24 -13.73 -33.87
C SER A 260 7.16 -12.31 -33.29
N PRO A 261 7.29 -11.25 -34.12
CA PRO A 261 7.06 -9.87 -33.68
C PRO A 261 5.63 -9.63 -33.18
N ASP A 262 4.66 -10.41 -33.66
CA ASP A 262 3.24 -10.30 -33.29
C ASP A 262 2.91 -11.04 -32.00
N ASN A 263 3.82 -11.89 -31.50
CA ASN A 263 3.56 -12.70 -30.32
C ASN A 263 3.42 -11.85 -29.06
N VAL A 264 2.32 -12.07 -28.35
CA VAL A 264 1.97 -11.44 -27.08
C VAL A 264 1.76 -12.50 -26.01
N ALA A 265 2.10 -12.18 -24.77
CA ALA A 265 1.83 -13.04 -23.63
C ALA A 265 0.98 -12.30 -22.59
N ALA A 266 -0.08 -12.94 -22.13
CA ALA A 266 -1.01 -12.42 -21.14
C ALA A 266 -0.92 -13.23 -19.83
N ILE A 267 -0.44 -12.62 -18.76
CA ILE A 267 -0.29 -13.26 -17.45
C ILE A 267 -1.55 -13.03 -16.63
N ALA A 268 -2.26 -14.10 -16.29
CA ALA A 268 -3.45 -14.06 -15.43
C ALA A 268 -3.07 -14.39 -13.98
N SER A 269 -3.42 -13.51 -13.04
CA SER A 269 -3.22 -13.76 -11.61
C SER A 269 -4.34 -13.15 -10.77
N VAL A 270 -4.65 -13.77 -9.62
CA VAL A 270 -5.32 -13.06 -8.52
C VAL A 270 -4.27 -12.22 -7.80
N GLY A 271 -4.56 -10.95 -7.51
CA GLY A 271 -3.57 -10.03 -6.98
C GLY A 271 -2.54 -9.58 -8.02
N HIS A 272 -1.57 -8.78 -7.59
CA HIS A 272 -0.58 -8.16 -8.47
C HIS A 272 0.80 -8.82 -8.34
N GLY A 273 1.02 -9.52 -7.23
CA GLY A 273 2.30 -10.02 -6.76
C GLY A 273 2.91 -11.11 -7.62
N ARG A 274 2.16 -12.18 -7.90
CA ARG A 274 2.65 -13.33 -8.70
C ARG A 274 2.98 -12.93 -10.13
N ALA A 275 2.06 -12.23 -10.78
CA ALA A 275 2.31 -11.67 -12.11
C ALA A 275 3.46 -10.67 -12.10
N GLY A 276 3.55 -9.84 -11.06
CA GLY A 276 4.63 -8.87 -10.88
C GLY A 276 6.00 -9.49 -10.69
N LEU A 277 6.10 -10.58 -9.92
CA LEU A 277 7.32 -11.35 -9.75
C LEU A 277 7.77 -11.92 -11.10
N LEU A 278 6.91 -12.69 -11.78
CA LEU A 278 7.25 -13.32 -13.05
C LEU A 278 7.65 -12.30 -14.12
N VAL A 279 6.85 -11.26 -14.31
CA VAL A 279 7.10 -10.23 -15.32
C VAL A 279 8.34 -9.41 -14.98
N SER A 280 8.56 -9.06 -13.71
CA SER A 280 9.76 -8.30 -13.31
C SER A 280 11.03 -9.13 -13.51
N CYS A 281 11.02 -10.42 -13.16
CA CYS A 281 12.12 -11.33 -13.45
C CYS A 281 12.38 -11.41 -14.97
N TRP A 282 11.34 -11.55 -15.80
CA TRP A 282 11.51 -11.56 -17.25
C TRP A 282 12.07 -10.24 -17.80
N LEU A 283 11.67 -9.09 -17.25
CA LEU A 283 12.24 -7.79 -17.64
C LEU A 283 13.75 -7.71 -17.35
N VAL A 284 14.19 -8.27 -16.21
CA VAL A 284 15.63 -8.39 -15.88
C VAL A 284 16.31 -9.39 -16.83
N PHE A 285 15.70 -10.54 -17.08
CA PHE A 285 16.24 -11.57 -17.96
C PHE A 285 16.48 -11.06 -19.39
N LYS A 286 15.50 -10.36 -19.96
CA LYS A 286 15.57 -9.81 -21.32
C LYS A 286 16.62 -8.69 -21.45
N ASN A 287 16.86 -7.93 -20.39
CA ASN A 287 17.82 -6.82 -20.39
C ASN A 287 18.78 -6.97 -19.21
N ARG A 288 19.92 -7.62 -19.44
CA ARG A 288 20.91 -7.93 -18.38
C ARG A 288 21.45 -6.70 -17.63
N GLY A 289 21.32 -5.49 -18.18
CA GLY A 289 21.67 -4.24 -17.49
C GLY A 289 20.56 -3.66 -16.59
N GLN A 290 19.39 -4.26 -16.56
CA GLN A 290 18.25 -3.82 -15.77
C GLN A 290 18.37 -4.31 -14.32
N THR A 291 18.23 -3.39 -13.36
CA THR A 291 18.20 -3.75 -11.93
C THR A 291 16.81 -4.25 -11.52
N ALA A 292 16.75 -5.11 -10.50
CA ALA A 292 15.48 -5.57 -9.91
C ALA A 292 14.57 -4.41 -9.51
N ALA A 293 15.15 -3.38 -8.86
CA ALA A 293 14.43 -2.16 -8.47
C ALA A 293 13.81 -1.43 -9.68
N ASN A 294 14.54 -1.33 -10.80
CA ASN A 294 14.00 -0.73 -12.01
C ASN A 294 12.89 -1.58 -12.63
N ALA A 295 13.06 -2.91 -12.69
CA ALA A 295 12.04 -3.81 -13.22
C ALA A 295 10.73 -3.74 -12.42
N LEU A 296 10.84 -3.82 -11.09
CA LEU A 296 9.71 -3.64 -10.16
C LEU A 296 9.06 -2.27 -10.35
N ARG A 297 9.85 -1.18 -10.43
CA ARG A 297 9.32 0.17 -10.65
C ARG A 297 8.56 0.30 -11.97
N VAL A 298 9.06 -0.29 -13.06
CA VAL A 298 8.38 -0.31 -14.36
C VAL A 298 7.05 -1.04 -14.23
N PHE A 299 7.04 -2.23 -13.65
CA PHE A 299 5.82 -3.01 -13.43
C PHE A 299 4.80 -2.23 -12.58
N CYS A 300 5.22 -1.75 -11.41
CA CYS A 300 4.38 -1.03 -10.47
C CYS A 300 3.79 0.25 -11.09
N SER A 301 4.60 1.01 -11.83
CA SER A 301 4.15 2.23 -12.50
C SER A 301 3.09 1.94 -13.57
N LYS A 302 3.28 0.90 -14.39
CA LYS A 302 2.31 0.48 -15.41
C LYS A 302 1.00 -0.03 -14.80
N ARG A 303 1.09 -0.72 -13.66
CA ARG A 303 -0.06 -1.22 -12.91
C ARG A 303 -0.72 -0.19 -12.00
N GLY A 304 -0.11 0.97 -11.79
CA GLY A 304 -0.62 1.98 -10.87
C GLY A 304 -0.60 1.52 -9.40
N ILE A 305 0.36 0.66 -9.03
CA ILE A 305 0.54 0.15 -7.66
C ILE A 305 1.86 0.66 -7.07
N ALA A 306 1.97 0.64 -5.74
CA ALA A 306 3.18 1.07 -5.05
C ALA A 306 4.25 -0.03 -4.98
N ALA A 307 3.83 -1.28 -4.74
CA ALA A 307 4.68 -2.45 -4.56
C ALA A 307 3.93 -3.72 -5.00
N LEU A 308 4.63 -4.85 -5.03
CA LEU A 308 4.01 -6.17 -5.14
C LEU A 308 3.23 -6.54 -3.88
N ASP A 309 2.49 -7.65 -3.91
CA ASP A 309 1.61 -8.05 -2.81
C ASP A 309 2.41 -8.38 -1.53
N THR A 310 3.62 -8.94 -1.65
CA THR A 310 4.48 -9.23 -0.50
C THR A 310 5.95 -8.84 -0.70
N PRO A 311 6.68 -8.50 0.39
CA PRO A 311 8.14 -8.25 0.32
C PRO A 311 8.93 -9.46 -0.18
N SER A 312 8.53 -10.69 0.18
CA SER A 312 9.21 -11.89 -0.32
C SER A 312 9.19 -12.00 -1.84
N GLN A 313 8.10 -11.57 -2.50
CA GLN A 313 8.08 -11.55 -3.97
C GLN A 313 9.10 -10.56 -4.54
N SER A 314 9.22 -9.37 -3.95
CA SER A 314 10.21 -8.37 -4.37
C SER A 314 11.65 -8.80 -4.09
N ARG A 315 11.85 -9.54 -2.98
CA ARG A 315 13.12 -10.17 -2.62
C ARG A 315 13.54 -11.18 -3.68
N TYR A 316 12.64 -12.05 -4.14
CA TYR A 316 12.94 -13.05 -5.17
C TYR A 316 13.28 -12.43 -6.53
N VAL A 317 12.70 -11.27 -6.88
CA VAL A 317 13.13 -10.51 -8.07
C VAL A 317 14.57 -10.02 -7.90
N SER A 318 14.96 -9.59 -6.69
CA SER A 318 16.35 -9.20 -6.39
C SER A 318 17.30 -10.40 -6.45
N TYR A 319 16.93 -11.52 -5.83
CA TYR A 319 17.70 -12.77 -5.89
C TYR A 319 17.94 -13.23 -7.32
N PHE A 320 16.89 -13.23 -8.14
CA PHE A 320 16.99 -13.61 -9.55
C PHE A 320 17.90 -12.67 -10.34
N ALA A 321 17.82 -11.36 -10.09
CA ALA A 321 18.70 -10.38 -10.73
C ALA A 321 20.18 -10.59 -10.36
N ASP A 322 20.47 -10.86 -9.09
CA ASP A 322 21.83 -11.12 -8.61
C ASP A 322 22.42 -12.41 -9.21
N LEU A 323 21.62 -13.46 -9.39
CA LEU A 323 22.06 -14.68 -10.09
C LEU A 323 22.40 -14.40 -11.55
N LEU A 324 21.52 -13.69 -12.27
CA LEU A 324 21.73 -13.38 -13.68
C LEU A 324 22.95 -12.51 -13.94
N GLN A 325 23.29 -11.64 -12.99
CA GLN A 325 24.46 -10.76 -13.06
C GLN A 325 25.76 -11.44 -12.61
N GLY A 326 25.68 -12.67 -12.07
CA GLY A 326 26.83 -13.38 -11.52
C GLY A 326 27.32 -12.83 -10.18
N ASN A 327 26.51 -12.01 -9.49
CA ASN A 327 26.83 -11.47 -8.16
C ASN A 327 26.77 -12.57 -7.08
N ARG A 328 26.01 -13.64 -7.34
CA ARG A 328 25.86 -14.82 -6.48
C ARG A 328 25.88 -16.08 -7.34
N ASN A 329 26.34 -17.19 -6.76
CA ASN A 329 26.28 -18.50 -7.40
C ASN A 329 24.92 -19.15 -7.11
N ALA A 330 24.39 -19.90 -8.09
CA ALA A 330 23.16 -20.68 -7.93
C ALA A 330 23.34 -21.93 -7.07
N ALA A 331 24.57 -22.24 -6.65
CA ALA A 331 24.84 -23.35 -5.75
C ALA A 331 24.11 -23.15 -4.42
N THR A 332 23.32 -24.15 -4.04
CA THR A 332 22.70 -24.26 -2.72
C THR A 332 23.80 -24.25 -1.66
N VAL A 333 23.59 -23.44 -0.61
CA VAL A 333 24.52 -23.37 0.53
C VAL A 333 23.85 -24.10 1.67
N PRO A 334 24.33 -25.28 2.10
CA PRO A 334 23.74 -26.00 3.22
C PRO A 334 23.89 -25.18 4.50
N VAL A 335 22.78 -24.97 5.19
CA VAL A 335 22.66 -24.12 6.36
C VAL A 335 21.94 -24.90 7.46
N ALA A 336 22.43 -24.79 8.69
CA ALA A 336 21.74 -25.28 9.88
C ALA A 336 21.01 -24.11 10.55
N LEU A 337 19.68 -24.06 10.49
CA LEU A 337 18.87 -23.11 11.25
C LEU A 337 18.83 -23.53 12.72
N HIS A 338 19.09 -22.57 13.61
CA HIS A 338 19.15 -22.83 15.06
C HIS A 338 17.96 -22.24 15.80
N SER A 339 17.56 -21.02 15.47
CA SER A 339 16.45 -20.34 16.16
C SER A 339 15.86 -19.21 15.32
N VAL A 340 14.63 -18.86 15.67
CA VAL A 340 13.91 -17.67 15.21
C VAL A 340 13.68 -16.78 16.43
N GLU A 341 14.39 -15.66 16.49
CA GLU A 341 14.24 -14.64 17.53
C GLU A 341 13.28 -13.56 17.06
N ILE A 342 12.36 -13.13 17.93
CA ILE A 342 11.35 -12.11 17.63
C ILE A 342 11.46 -11.01 18.67
N ARG A 343 11.58 -9.77 18.22
CA ARG A 343 11.50 -8.58 19.08
C ARG A 343 10.23 -7.81 18.78
N ASN A 344 9.69 -7.15 19.81
CA ASN A 344 8.39 -6.46 19.74
C ASN A 344 7.27 -7.40 19.29
N ALA A 345 7.26 -8.63 19.82
CA ALA A 345 6.19 -9.60 19.53
C ALA A 345 4.84 -9.06 20.02
N PRO A 346 3.75 -9.31 19.28
CA PRO A 346 2.43 -8.86 19.69
C PRO A 346 1.89 -9.68 20.87
N ASP A 347 1.13 -9.03 21.74
CA ASP A 347 0.40 -9.70 22.82
C ASP A 347 -0.86 -10.36 22.25
N LEU A 348 -0.70 -11.61 21.81
CA LEU A 348 -1.76 -12.41 21.21
C LEU A 348 -2.01 -13.68 22.01
N PRO A 349 -3.25 -14.20 22.03
CA PRO A 349 -3.55 -15.46 22.68
C PRO A 349 -2.86 -16.63 21.95
N GLY A 350 -2.23 -17.51 22.72
CA GLY A 350 -1.62 -18.75 22.22
C GLY A 350 -0.10 -18.76 22.31
N ASN A 351 0.46 -19.97 22.33
CA ASN A 351 1.92 -20.15 22.41
C ASN A 351 2.57 -19.74 21.08
N MET A 352 3.68 -19.03 21.18
CA MET A 352 4.48 -18.65 20.01
C MET A 352 5.18 -19.87 19.44
N SER A 353 5.10 -20.03 18.11
CA SER A 353 5.74 -21.12 17.37
C SER A 353 6.24 -20.63 16.01
N ALA A 354 7.19 -21.35 15.43
CA ALA A 354 7.73 -21.06 14.11
C ALA A 354 7.55 -22.29 13.21
N ALA A 355 6.84 -22.13 12.11
CA ALA A 355 6.74 -23.14 11.07
C ALA A 355 7.76 -22.83 9.97
N ILE A 356 8.69 -23.76 9.74
CA ILE A 356 9.71 -23.66 8.71
C ILE A 356 9.34 -24.62 7.60
N THR A 357 9.04 -24.09 6.42
CA THR A 357 8.67 -24.88 5.24
C THR A 357 9.81 -24.84 4.23
N SER A 358 10.28 -25.98 3.79
CA SER A 358 11.30 -26.15 2.75
C SER A 358 10.89 -27.25 1.77
N GLY A 359 11.72 -27.55 0.77
CA GLY A 359 11.49 -28.65 -0.18
C GLY A 359 11.31 -30.03 0.48
N THR A 360 11.81 -30.23 1.71
CA THR A 360 11.69 -31.49 2.46
C THR A 360 10.40 -31.59 3.28
N GLY A 361 9.61 -30.53 3.37
CA GLY A 361 8.36 -30.46 4.14
C GLY A 361 8.33 -29.30 5.13
N THR A 362 7.36 -29.33 6.05
CA THR A 362 7.19 -28.30 7.08
C THR A 362 7.54 -28.86 8.46
N THR A 363 8.50 -28.22 9.12
CA THR A 363 8.89 -28.50 10.51
C THR A 363 8.37 -27.39 11.40
N ARG A 364 7.65 -27.73 12.49
CA ARG A 364 7.10 -26.74 13.43
C ARG A 364 7.88 -26.76 14.74
N TRP A 365 8.50 -25.63 15.07
CA TRP A 365 9.19 -25.38 16.32
C TRP A 365 8.25 -24.75 17.35
N THR A 366 8.17 -25.34 18.54
CA THR A 366 7.27 -24.91 19.61
C THR A 366 7.99 -24.54 20.90
N GLN A 367 9.30 -24.79 21.02
CA GLN A 367 10.05 -24.39 22.21
C GLN A 367 10.30 -22.88 22.14
N CYS A 368 9.68 -22.13 23.03
CA CYS A 368 9.79 -20.68 23.10
C CYS A 368 10.36 -20.26 24.46
N THR A 369 11.49 -19.54 24.44
CA THR A 369 12.07 -18.94 25.64
C THR A 369 11.93 -17.44 25.58
N ASP A 370 11.31 -16.87 26.61
CA ASP A 370 11.22 -15.43 26.79
C ASP A 370 12.50 -14.91 27.47
N ARG A 371 13.14 -13.92 26.85
CA ARG A 371 14.33 -13.22 27.36
C ARG A 371 14.05 -11.73 27.64
N GLY A 372 12.80 -11.39 27.93
CA GLY A 372 12.33 -10.03 28.17
C GLY A 372 11.95 -9.35 26.87
N ASP A 373 12.90 -8.70 26.20
CA ASP A 373 12.65 -7.95 24.96
C ASP A 373 12.65 -8.84 23.70
N THR A 374 12.89 -10.15 23.85
CA THR A 374 13.09 -11.07 22.73
C THR A 374 12.53 -12.45 23.06
N LEU A 375 11.64 -12.94 22.21
CA LEU A 375 11.16 -14.32 22.23
C LEU A 375 12.05 -15.16 21.31
N CYS A 376 12.58 -16.26 21.83
CA CYS A 376 13.45 -17.16 21.07
C CYS A 376 12.74 -18.50 20.82
N ILE A 377 12.38 -18.76 19.57
CA ILE A 377 11.74 -20.01 19.14
C ILE A 377 12.79 -20.92 18.53
N HIS A 378 12.86 -22.16 19.00
CA HIS A 378 13.87 -23.14 18.57
C HIS A 378 13.34 -24.57 18.73
N ASP A 379 14.20 -25.52 18.38
CA ASP A 379 14.00 -26.95 18.61
C ASP A 379 15.29 -27.56 19.18
N ALA A 380 15.23 -28.83 19.58
CA ALA A 380 16.37 -29.53 20.17
C ALA A 380 17.54 -29.67 19.20
N GLU A 381 17.25 -29.88 17.91
CA GLU A 381 18.26 -30.05 16.87
C GLU A 381 18.15 -28.95 15.79
N PRO A 382 19.29 -28.43 15.30
CA PRO A 382 19.28 -27.49 14.19
C PRO A 382 18.70 -28.11 12.91
N LEU A 383 17.80 -27.38 12.25
CA LEU A 383 17.19 -27.84 11.00
C LEU A 383 18.13 -27.57 9.83
N ALA A 384 18.52 -28.63 9.11
CA ALA A 384 19.31 -28.52 7.90
C ALA A 384 18.44 -28.09 6.72
N ILE A 385 18.86 -27.04 6.01
CA ILE A 385 18.21 -26.47 4.83
C ILE A 385 19.29 -26.13 3.81
N ASP A 386 19.08 -26.46 2.55
CA ASP A 386 20.00 -26.16 1.46
C ASP A 386 19.37 -25.30 0.36
N ASP A 387 18.06 -25.10 0.33
CA ASP A 387 17.36 -24.39 -0.75
C ASP A 387 16.39 -23.30 -0.23
N ASP A 388 15.43 -22.89 -1.04
CA ASP A 388 14.30 -22.05 -0.67
C ASP A 388 13.60 -22.55 0.61
N PHE A 389 13.38 -21.62 1.54
CA PHE A 389 12.64 -21.88 2.76
C PHE A 389 11.80 -20.69 3.17
N ARG A 390 10.68 -20.99 3.84
CA ARG A 390 9.77 -20.01 4.42
C ARG A 390 9.75 -20.17 5.93
N VAL A 391 9.90 -19.07 6.63
CA VAL A 391 9.69 -18.99 8.07
C VAL A 391 8.35 -18.30 8.31
N THR A 392 7.43 -18.96 9.00
CA THR A 392 6.15 -18.39 9.42
C THR A 392 6.05 -18.43 10.94
N VAL A 393 5.91 -17.27 11.55
CA VAL A 393 5.72 -17.13 13.00
C VAL A 393 4.23 -17.15 13.30
N LEU A 394 3.81 -17.95 14.28
CA LEU A 394 2.41 -18.07 14.71
C LEU A 394 2.26 -17.88 16.22
N ALA A 395 1.17 -17.22 16.63
CA ALA A 395 0.66 -17.22 17.99
C ALA A 395 -0.56 -18.15 18.04
N GLY A 396 -0.39 -19.37 18.56
CA GLY A 396 -1.38 -20.43 18.36
C GLY A 396 -1.54 -20.76 16.87
N ASP A 397 -2.72 -20.45 16.31
CA ASP A 397 -3.02 -20.60 14.88
C ASP A 397 -3.08 -19.26 14.13
N ILE A 398 -2.80 -18.15 14.82
CA ILE A 398 -2.83 -16.81 14.24
C ILE A 398 -1.45 -16.52 13.61
N PRO A 399 -1.37 -16.27 12.28
CA PRO A 399 -0.11 -15.89 11.66
C PRO A 399 0.30 -14.48 12.11
N VAL A 400 1.52 -14.35 12.61
CA VAL A 400 2.12 -13.07 13.07
C VAL A 400 2.89 -12.41 11.93
N CYS A 401 3.68 -13.18 11.21
CA CYS A 401 4.41 -12.76 10.02
C CYS A 401 4.95 -13.99 9.27
N SER A 402 5.36 -13.79 8.02
CA SER A 402 6.09 -14.80 7.25
C SER A 402 7.21 -14.17 6.43
N ALA A 403 8.20 -14.96 6.01
CA ALA A 403 9.18 -14.54 5.02
C ALA A 403 9.73 -15.75 4.26
N ALA A 404 9.82 -15.63 2.94
CA ALA A 404 10.55 -16.59 2.11
C ALA A 404 11.97 -16.09 1.80
N LEU A 405 12.93 -17.00 1.89
CA LEU A 405 14.36 -16.77 1.83
C LEU A 405 15.01 -17.90 1.04
N HIS A 406 16.20 -17.65 0.51
CA HIS A 406 17.00 -18.66 -0.17
C HIS A 406 18.39 -18.70 0.49
N THR A 407 18.87 -19.90 0.83
CA THR A 407 20.13 -20.12 1.57
C THR A 407 21.36 -19.45 0.93
N ALA A 408 21.49 -19.52 -0.40
CA ALA A 408 22.57 -18.88 -1.16
C ALA A 408 22.69 -17.35 -1.00
N PHE A 409 21.67 -16.68 -0.47
CA PHE A 409 21.64 -15.22 -0.29
C PHE A 409 21.75 -14.79 1.16
N LEU A 410 22.00 -15.72 2.07
CA LEU A 410 22.30 -15.40 3.46
C LEU A 410 23.71 -14.81 3.55
N ASP A 411 23.87 -13.68 4.23
CA ASP A 411 25.11 -12.87 4.23
C ASP A 411 26.31 -13.48 4.99
N GLY A 412 26.23 -14.75 5.40
CA GLY A 412 27.30 -15.48 6.10
C GLY A 412 27.60 -14.97 7.51
N ARG A 413 26.76 -14.09 8.06
CA ARG A 413 26.93 -13.52 9.41
C ARG A 413 26.32 -14.39 10.52
N ASN A 414 25.92 -15.63 10.21
CA ASN A 414 25.19 -16.53 11.10
C ASN A 414 23.86 -15.97 11.63
N GLU A 415 23.39 -14.87 11.04
CA GLU A 415 22.11 -14.26 11.33
C GLU A 415 21.54 -13.59 10.08
N GLN A 416 20.22 -13.63 9.95
CA GLN A 416 19.46 -12.85 8.97
C GLN A 416 18.42 -12.05 9.74
N VAL A 417 18.49 -10.72 9.64
CA VAL A 417 17.54 -9.81 10.28
C VAL A 417 16.53 -9.34 9.24
N LEU A 418 15.25 -9.41 9.58
CA LEU A 418 14.12 -8.93 8.79
C LEU A 418 13.28 -7.99 9.66
N LEU A 419 13.06 -6.78 9.16
CA LEU A 419 12.21 -5.79 9.82
C LEU A 419 10.77 -5.90 9.29
N GLY A 420 9.80 -5.28 9.98
CA GLY A 420 8.40 -5.25 9.56
C GLY A 420 8.19 -5.04 8.05
N PRO A 421 8.78 -4.01 7.42
CA PRO A 421 8.66 -3.78 5.97
C PRO A 421 9.22 -4.89 5.07
N ASP A 422 10.10 -5.74 5.59
CA ASP A 422 10.68 -6.89 4.88
C ASP A 422 9.89 -8.19 5.12
N LEU A 423 8.91 -8.19 6.02
CA LEU A 423 8.11 -9.36 6.36
C LEU A 423 6.81 -9.38 5.56
N ASP A 424 6.37 -10.58 5.18
CA ASP A 424 5.05 -10.80 4.60
C ASP A 424 4.00 -10.71 5.72
N TYR A 425 3.02 -9.83 5.53
CA TYR A 425 1.88 -9.62 6.43
C TYR A 425 2.29 -9.45 7.91
N PRO A 426 3.18 -8.50 8.24
CA PRO A 426 3.63 -8.31 9.61
C PRO A 426 2.46 -7.80 10.46
N PHE A 427 2.35 -8.32 11.68
CA PHE A 427 1.39 -7.79 12.66
C PHE A 427 1.65 -6.31 13.01
N SER A 428 2.92 -5.86 12.90
CA SER A 428 3.35 -4.49 13.17
C SER A 428 4.58 -4.13 12.34
N ASP A 429 4.68 -2.86 11.90
CA ASP A 429 5.86 -2.32 11.21
C ASP A 429 7.13 -2.32 12.09
N HIS A 430 6.96 -2.42 13.42
CA HIS A 430 8.05 -2.44 14.39
C HIS A 430 8.54 -3.85 14.75
N LEU A 431 7.93 -4.89 14.15
CA LEU A 431 8.34 -6.27 14.35
C LEU A 431 9.75 -6.48 13.78
N GLU A 432 10.59 -7.20 14.53
CA GLU A 432 11.93 -7.59 14.07
C GLU A 432 12.06 -9.10 14.27
N VAL A 433 12.39 -9.81 13.18
CA VAL A 433 12.63 -11.25 13.18
C VAL A 433 14.09 -11.50 12.83
N ARG A 434 14.80 -12.24 13.69
CA ARG A 434 16.17 -12.68 13.43
C ARG A 434 16.20 -14.19 13.31
N ILE A 435 16.71 -14.68 12.18
CA ILE A 435 16.90 -16.09 11.93
C ILE A 435 18.36 -16.41 12.20
N ARG A 436 18.64 -17.23 13.22
CA ARG A 436 19.98 -17.69 13.57
C ARG A 436 20.30 -18.94 12.78
N TYR A 437 21.47 -18.96 12.16
CA TYR A 437 21.88 -20.09 11.35
C TYR A 437 23.40 -20.26 11.32
N GLN A 438 23.87 -21.39 10.83
CA GLN A 438 25.28 -21.65 10.57
C GLN A 438 25.45 -22.25 9.19
N ILE A 439 26.33 -21.67 8.37
CA ILE A 439 26.71 -22.27 7.09
C ILE A 439 27.49 -23.54 7.38
N ARG A 440 27.04 -24.69 6.87
CA ARG A 440 27.81 -25.93 6.90
C ARG A 440 28.83 -25.85 5.78
N SER A 441 30.12 -25.80 6.11
CA SER A 441 31.16 -25.90 5.09
C SER A 441 30.99 -27.25 4.38
N THR A 442 30.77 -27.23 3.08
CA THR A 442 31.02 -28.40 2.25
C THR A 442 32.52 -28.66 2.33
N SER A 443 32.94 -29.55 3.22
CA SER A 443 34.30 -30.08 3.18
C SER A 443 34.43 -30.75 1.81
N ALA A 444 35.18 -30.11 0.91
CA ALA A 444 35.64 -30.75 -0.31
C ALA A 444 36.47 -31.98 0.11
N SER A 445 35.91 -33.17 -0.12
CA SER A 445 36.64 -34.44 -0.13
C SER A 445 37.28 -34.65 -1.50
#